data_AF-A0A946IUR1-F1
#
_entry.id   AF-A0A946IUR1-F1
#
_cell.length_a   1.000
_cell.length_b   1.000
_cell.length_c   1.000
_cell.angle_alpha   90.00
_cell.angle_beta   90.00
_cell.angle_gamma   90.00
#
_symmetry.space_group_name_H-M   'P 1'
#
loop_
_entity.id
_entity.type
_entity.pdbx_description
1 polymer ?
#
loop_
_entity_poly.entity_id
_entity_poly.type
_entity_poly.pdbx_seq_one_letter_code
_entity_poly.pdbx_strand_id
1 'polypeptide(L)'
;MNGPNEKLWAEIGVEVNNSLSSREMLYKAKLDWEVSKIPSQRPKSHANQETFRFYKAYFDAGEADIEVVGSLDGARIIWALARLKEDFKLPGNDEVKGYILLASRHEDREKIEVQFLTLRTSCNSMLKIPTKARPTVKNSFRRSFKSTLPFLSESSLELDEEMIQKIKNTVELGRKAITGHANDAQQLAQKKVDEQIAENYMREVFKPDTSKENGEESEQQAQANTQAAIDAIGTAPGQELESAQMTAWGLLTAVTYTADQIGKTQDSRLRQSWFGANAKIKKRALDLALKL
;
A
#
# COMPACT_ATOMS: atom_id res chain seq x y z
N MET A 1 19.26 8.58 5.47
CA MET A 1 18.37 9.29 4.54
C MET A 1 18.38 8.47 3.27
N ASN A 2 17.26 7.86 2.92
CA ASN A 2 17.14 7.01 1.74
C ASN A 2 17.33 7.89 0.50
N GLY A 3 18.03 7.39 -0.52
CA GLY A 3 18.32 8.16 -1.74
C GLY A 3 17.03 8.57 -2.46
N PRO A 4 17.06 9.62 -3.30
CA PRO A 4 15.87 10.20 -3.94
C PRO A 4 15.08 9.21 -4.84
N ASN A 5 15.64 8.03 -5.16
CA ASN A 5 15.03 7.00 -6.00
C ASN A 5 14.89 5.64 -5.30
N GLU A 6 15.00 5.57 -3.98
CA GLU A 6 14.85 4.30 -3.27
C GLU A 6 13.37 3.93 -3.11
N LYS A 7 13.00 2.68 -3.45
CA LYS A 7 11.63 2.18 -3.27
C LYS A 7 11.23 2.26 -1.79
N LEU A 8 9.97 2.59 -1.52
CA LEU A 8 9.42 2.72 -0.16
C LEU A 8 9.68 1.50 0.75
N TRP A 9 9.80 0.32 0.15
CA TRP A 9 9.98 -0.96 0.84
C TRP A 9 11.40 -1.54 0.72
N ALA A 10 12.41 -0.79 0.25
CA ALA A 10 13.73 -1.34 -0.08
C ALA A 10 14.42 -2.14 1.05
N GLU A 11 14.28 -1.75 2.32
CA GLU A 11 14.88 -2.48 3.45
C GLU A 11 13.95 -3.50 4.12
N ILE A 12 12.68 -3.55 3.72
CA ILE A 12 11.59 -4.22 4.47
C ILE A 12 10.84 -5.25 3.63
N GLY A 13 10.79 -5.02 2.32
CA GLY A 13 10.28 -5.92 1.33
C GLY A 13 11.41 -6.63 0.61
N VAL A 14 11.12 -7.84 0.14
CA VAL A 14 12.00 -8.65 -0.69
C VAL A 14 11.31 -8.87 -2.02
N GLU A 15 12.02 -8.55 -3.10
CA GLU A 15 11.52 -8.76 -4.45
C GLU A 15 11.38 -10.27 -4.73
N VAL A 16 10.27 -10.66 -5.32
CA VAL A 16 9.89 -12.03 -5.68
C VAL A 16 9.26 -12.03 -7.07
N ASN A 17 8.90 -13.22 -7.56
CA ASN A 17 8.18 -13.37 -8.82
C ASN A 17 7.21 -14.57 -8.73
N ASN A 18 6.32 -14.69 -9.71
CA ASN A 18 5.30 -15.73 -9.75
C ASN A 18 5.84 -17.18 -9.87
N SER A 19 7.10 -17.36 -10.28
CA SER A 19 7.71 -18.71 -10.39
C SER A 19 8.10 -19.29 -9.03
N LEU A 20 8.31 -18.45 -8.01
CA LEU A 20 8.62 -18.91 -6.67
C LEU A 20 7.38 -19.53 -6.00
N SER A 21 7.60 -20.62 -5.28
CA SER A 21 6.61 -21.18 -4.38
C SER A 21 6.41 -20.28 -3.16
N SER A 22 5.26 -20.40 -2.49
CA SER A 22 4.98 -19.66 -1.25
C SER A 22 6.01 -19.95 -0.14
N ARG A 23 6.62 -21.14 -0.14
CA ARG A 23 7.68 -21.51 0.80
C ARG A 23 9.00 -20.82 0.49
N GLU A 24 9.39 -20.76 -0.79
CA GLU A 24 10.60 -20.04 -1.21
C GLU A 24 10.47 -18.54 -0.95
N MET A 25 9.29 -17.96 -1.16
CA MET A 25 9.00 -16.56 -0.82
C MET A 25 9.22 -16.28 0.67
N LEU A 26 8.70 -17.15 1.55
CA LEU A 26 8.90 -17.02 2.99
C LEU A 26 10.37 -17.10 3.40
N TYR A 27 11.10 -18.09 2.85
CA TYR A 27 12.53 -18.25 3.11
C TYR A 27 13.31 -17.01 2.66
N LYS A 28 13.03 -16.52 1.44
CA LYS A 28 13.67 -15.32 0.89
C LYS A 28 13.39 -14.08 1.75
N ALA A 29 12.18 -13.97 2.29
CA ALA A 29 11.77 -12.89 3.20
C ALA A 29 12.21 -13.10 4.66
N LYS A 30 12.84 -14.25 5.00
CA LYS A 30 13.19 -14.66 6.37
C LYS A 30 11.98 -14.67 7.32
N LEU A 31 10.81 -15.06 6.80
CA LEU A 31 9.54 -15.12 7.54
C LEU A 31 9.14 -16.56 7.94
N ASP A 32 10.05 -17.50 7.77
CA ASP A 32 9.94 -18.92 8.14
C ASP A 32 10.54 -19.25 9.52
N TRP A 33 10.77 -18.23 10.36
CA TRP A 33 11.37 -18.38 11.68
C TRP A 33 10.50 -19.19 12.64
N GLU A 34 11.16 -19.99 13.48
CA GLU A 34 10.53 -20.83 14.49
C GLU A 34 10.71 -20.22 15.89
N VAL A 35 9.63 -20.16 16.69
CA VAL A 35 9.72 -19.81 18.12
C VAL A 35 9.58 -21.09 18.94
N SER A 36 10.69 -21.75 19.22
CA SER A 36 10.68 -22.87 20.16
C SER A 36 11.92 -22.82 21.05
N LYS A 37 11.72 -22.51 22.34
CA LYS A 37 12.72 -22.74 23.40
C LYS A 37 12.69 -24.17 23.94
N ILE A 38 11.63 -24.92 23.66
CA ILE A 38 11.37 -26.27 24.17
C ILE A 38 10.81 -27.13 23.03
N PRO A 39 11.37 -28.31 22.73
CA PRO A 39 10.83 -29.22 21.74
C PRO A 39 9.35 -29.50 22.01
N SER A 40 8.49 -28.91 21.19
CA SER A 40 7.04 -29.06 21.31
C SER A 40 6.62 -30.32 20.56
N GLN A 41 5.89 -31.23 21.23
CA GLN A 41 5.19 -32.32 20.54
C GLN A 41 3.94 -31.85 19.76
N ARG A 42 3.57 -30.56 19.87
CA ARG A 42 2.46 -29.99 19.09
C ARG A 42 2.91 -29.76 17.64
N PRO A 43 1.98 -29.89 16.67
CA PRO A 43 2.26 -29.55 15.28
C PRO A 43 2.82 -28.13 15.14
N LYS A 44 3.82 -27.98 14.25
CA LYS A 44 4.42 -26.69 13.94
C LYS A 44 3.35 -25.73 13.39
N SER A 45 3.41 -24.45 13.80
CA SER A 45 2.50 -23.43 13.27
C SER A 45 2.97 -23.00 11.88
N HIS A 46 2.24 -23.39 10.84
CA HIS A 46 2.49 -23.02 9.45
C HIS A 46 1.69 -21.76 9.03
N ALA A 47 1.37 -20.89 9.99
CA ALA A 47 0.43 -19.79 9.78
C ALA A 47 0.89 -18.79 8.71
N ASN A 48 2.17 -18.45 8.67
CA ASN A 48 2.72 -17.57 7.61
C ASN A 48 2.66 -18.27 6.24
N GLN A 49 2.92 -19.58 6.20
CA GLN A 49 2.86 -20.39 4.98
C GLN A 49 1.44 -20.48 4.41
N GLU A 50 0.44 -20.64 5.27
CA GLU A 50 -0.97 -20.60 4.89
C GLU A 50 -1.34 -19.24 4.29
N THR A 51 -0.93 -18.13 4.91
CA THR A 51 -1.20 -16.78 4.40
C THR A 51 -0.50 -16.51 3.06
N PHE A 52 0.78 -16.87 2.91
CA PHE A 52 1.49 -16.66 1.64
C PHE A 52 0.98 -17.55 0.52
N ARG A 53 0.55 -18.78 0.85
CA ARG A 53 -0.16 -19.63 -0.12
C ARG A 53 -1.45 -18.96 -0.58
N PHE A 54 -2.20 -18.37 0.35
CA PHE A 54 -3.43 -17.63 0.02
C PHE A 54 -3.13 -16.40 -0.85
N TYR A 55 -2.08 -15.63 -0.54
CA TYR A 55 -1.66 -14.49 -1.37
C TYR A 55 -1.35 -14.93 -2.80
N LYS A 56 -0.55 -15.99 -2.96
CA LYS A 56 -0.23 -16.49 -4.29
C LYS A 56 -1.49 -16.90 -5.06
N ALA A 57 -2.35 -17.73 -4.44
CA ALA A 57 -3.60 -18.17 -5.07
C ALA A 57 -4.53 -17.00 -5.41
N TYR A 58 -4.58 -15.97 -4.54
CA TYR A 58 -5.37 -14.76 -4.77
C TYR A 58 -4.86 -13.96 -5.97
N PHE A 59 -3.53 -13.76 -6.07
CA PHE A 59 -2.93 -13.04 -7.19
C PHE A 59 -3.05 -13.82 -8.50
N ASP A 60 -2.84 -15.15 -8.48
CA ASP A 60 -3.01 -16.01 -9.65
C ASP A 60 -4.46 -15.92 -10.16
N ALA A 61 -5.47 -16.02 -9.27
CA ALA A 61 -6.89 -15.91 -9.63
C ALA A 61 -7.28 -14.50 -10.11
N GLY A 62 -6.58 -13.48 -9.63
CA GLY A 62 -6.76 -12.07 -10.03
C GLY A 62 -5.95 -11.65 -11.25
N GLU A 63 -5.11 -12.53 -11.81
CA GLU A 63 -4.16 -12.22 -12.88
C GLU A 63 -3.22 -11.05 -12.51
N ALA A 64 -2.72 -11.05 -11.28
CA ALA A 64 -1.77 -10.07 -10.77
C ALA A 64 -0.39 -10.72 -10.58
N ASP A 65 0.68 -10.04 -10.99
CA ASP A 65 2.03 -10.59 -10.89
C ASP A 65 2.68 -10.15 -9.57
N ILE A 66 2.95 -11.10 -8.66
CA ILE A 66 3.58 -10.77 -7.38
C ILE A 66 4.99 -10.23 -7.59
N GLU A 67 5.27 -9.07 -7.00
CA GLU A 67 6.56 -8.39 -7.16
C GLU A 67 7.33 -8.37 -5.84
N VAL A 68 6.65 -8.15 -4.72
CA VAL A 68 7.31 -7.91 -3.43
C VAL A 68 6.53 -8.52 -2.29
N VAL A 69 7.24 -9.10 -1.34
CA VAL A 69 6.67 -9.57 -0.08
C VAL A 69 7.48 -9.07 1.09
N GLY A 70 6.86 -8.90 2.24
CA GLY A 70 7.57 -8.41 3.41
C GLY A 70 6.78 -8.51 4.68
N SER A 71 7.32 -7.87 5.72
CA SER A 71 6.65 -7.77 7.00
C SER A 71 6.85 -6.39 7.63
N LEU A 72 5.92 -5.98 8.49
CA LEU A 72 5.96 -4.73 9.24
C LEU A 72 5.69 -4.98 10.72
N ASP A 73 6.04 -4.01 11.56
CA ASP A 73 5.79 -3.99 13.01
C ASP A 73 6.35 -5.25 13.71
N GLY A 74 7.63 -5.55 13.47
CA GLY A 74 8.28 -6.72 14.05
C GLY A 74 7.64 -8.04 13.61
N ALA A 75 7.31 -8.13 12.32
CA ALA A 75 6.60 -9.25 11.69
C ALA A 75 5.16 -9.49 12.15
N ARG A 76 4.52 -8.54 12.86
CA ARG A 76 3.08 -8.64 13.20
C ARG A 76 2.16 -8.43 12.02
N ILE A 77 2.63 -7.75 10.98
CA ILE A 77 1.90 -7.56 9.72
C ILE A 77 2.72 -8.22 8.62
N ILE A 78 2.16 -9.21 7.95
CA ILE A 78 2.74 -9.77 6.73
C ILE A 78 1.99 -9.23 5.54
N TRP A 79 2.69 -8.94 4.45
CA TRP A 79 2.10 -8.30 3.28
C TRP A 79 2.74 -8.77 1.99
N ALA A 80 1.99 -8.62 0.90
CA ALA A 80 2.44 -8.88 -0.46
C ALA A 80 1.87 -7.84 -1.42
N LEU A 81 2.72 -7.39 -2.34
CA LEU A 81 2.38 -6.47 -3.43
C LEU A 81 2.45 -7.21 -4.76
N ALA A 82 1.40 -7.04 -5.57
CA ALA A 82 1.34 -7.55 -6.93
C ALA A 82 0.94 -6.47 -7.92
N ARG A 83 1.45 -6.60 -9.14
CA ARG A 83 1.28 -5.72 -10.28
C ARG A 83 -0.04 -5.98 -10.98
N LEU A 84 -0.82 -4.93 -11.25
CA LEU A 84 -2.12 -5.10 -11.92
C LEU A 84 -2.09 -4.93 -13.46
N LYS A 85 -1.03 -4.38 -14.05
CA LYS A 85 -0.86 -4.07 -15.50
C LYS A 85 -1.69 -2.89 -16.02
N GLU A 86 -2.39 -2.16 -15.17
CA GLU A 86 -3.06 -0.88 -15.50
C GLU A 86 -2.13 0.29 -15.25
N ASP A 87 -1.12 0.38 -16.11
CA ASP A 87 -0.13 1.46 -16.06
C ASP A 87 -0.57 2.58 -16.98
N PHE A 88 -0.33 3.83 -16.53
CA PHE A 88 -0.66 5.00 -17.32
C PHE A 88 0.47 6.03 -17.25
N LYS A 89 0.53 6.85 -18.30
CA LYS A 89 1.51 7.92 -18.43
C LYS A 89 0.81 9.26 -18.51
N LEU A 90 1.36 10.24 -17.81
CA LEU A 90 0.96 11.64 -17.86
C LEU A 90 1.98 12.44 -18.69
N PRO A 91 1.68 13.72 -19.05
CA PRO A 91 2.61 14.58 -19.77
C PRO A 91 4.00 14.62 -19.14
N GLY A 92 5.05 14.73 -19.96
CA GLY A 92 6.45 14.64 -19.48
C GLY A 92 6.94 13.22 -19.18
N ASN A 93 6.27 12.17 -19.69
CA ASN A 93 6.62 10.76 -19.45
C ASN A 93 6.60 10.38 -17.95
N ASP A 94 5.67 10.97 -17.20
CA ASP A 94 5.42 10.66 -15.80
C ASP A 94 4.62 9.35 -15.69
N GLU A 95 5.31 8.26 -15.33
CA GLU A 95 4.75 6.91 -15.31
C GLU A 95 4.18 6.54 -13.94
N VAL A 96 2.90 6.18 -13.94
CA VAL A 96 2.17 5.73 -12.76
C VAL A 96 1.73 4.28 -12.94
N LYS A 97 1.91 3.52 -11.87
CA LYS A 97 2.01 2.08 -11.85
C LYS A 97 0.89 1.51 -10.96
N GLY A 98 0.01 0.64 -11.48
CA GLY A 98 -1.08 0.01 -10.71
C GLY A 98 -0.68 -1.23 -9.87
N TYR A 99 -1.08 -1.26 -8.60
CA TYR A 99 -0.76 -2.33 -7.64
C TYR A 99 -1.97 -2.77 -6.81
N ILE A 100 -1.93 -4.03 -6.37
CA ILE A 100 -2.77 -4.57 -5.31
C ILE A 100 -1.88 -4.98 -4.13
N LEU A 101 -2.30 -4.59 -2.93
CA LEU A 101 -1.68 -4.95 -1.66
C LEU A 101 -2.60 -5.90 -0.90
N LEU A 102 -2.05 -7.03 -0.48
CA LEU A 102 -2.65 -7.91 0.52
C LEU A 102 -1.87 -7.79 1.81
N ALA A 103 -2.57 -7.63 2.94
CA ALA A 103 -1.93 -7.58 4.25
C ALA A 103 -2.72 -8.39 5.28
N SER A 104 -2.01 -9.09 6.16
CA SER A 104 -2.57 -9.89 7.25
C SER A 104 -1.92 -9.47 8.55
N ARG A 105 -2.76 -9.21 9.56
CA ARG A 105 -2.31 -8.86 10.90
C ARG A 105 -2.31 -10.10 11.78
N HIS A 106 -1.35 -10.20 12.68
CA HIS A 106 -1.24 -11.32 13.61
C HIS A 106 -2.46 -11.44 14.53
N GLU A 107 -3.10 -10.32 14.89
CA GLU A 107 -4.29 -10.30 15.75
C GLU A 107 -5.52 -10.94 15.08
N ASP A 108 -5.62 -10.84 13.75
CA ASP A 108 -6.75 -11.37 12.97
C ASP A 108 -6.26 -11.92 11.62
N ARG A 109 -5.59 -13.08 11.68
CA ARG A 109 -5.01 -13.73 10.50
C ARG A 109 -6.05 -14.31 9.53
N GLU A 110 -7.29 -14.45 9.97
CA GLU A 110 -8.39 -14.89 9.10
C GLU A 110 -8.83 -13.78 8.15
N LYS A 111 -8.61 -12.51 8.51
CA LYS A 111 -9.01 -11.36 7.73
C LYS A 111 -7.81 -10.77 6.99
N ILE A 112 -7.82 -10.88 5.67
CA ILE A 112 -6.83 -10.27 4.80
C ILE A 112 -7.37 -8.92 4.34
N GLU A 113 -6.63 -7.85 4.60
CA GLU A 113 -6.89 -6.52 4.04
C GLU A 113 -6.46 -6.49 2.56
N VAL A 114 -7.34 -5.97 1.70
CA VAL A 114 -7.11 -5.79 0.26
C VAL A 114 -7.12 -4.29 -0.02
N GLN A 115 -6.05 -3.78 -0.62
CA GLN A 115 -5.96 -2.37 -1.00
C GLN A 115 -5.45 -2.23 -2.43
N PHE A 116 -5.98 -1.24 -3.15
CA PHE A 116 -5.51 -0.87 -4.48
C PHE A 116 -4.67 0.40 -4.37
N LEU A 117 -3.49 0.37 -4.97
CA LEU A 117 -2.49 1.42 -4.85
C LEU A 117 -2.01 1.81 -6.25
N THR A 118 -1.67 3.07 -6.42
CA THR A 118 -0.83 3.53 -7.52
C THR A 118 0.54 3.89 -6.98
N LEU A 119 1.58 3.66 -7.77
CA LEU A 119 2.95 4.08 -7.48
C LEU A 119 3.41 5.03 -8.58
N ARG A 120 3.90 6.20 -8.22
CA ARG A 120 4.53 7.11 -9.18
C ARG A 120 6.01 6.80 -9.29
N THR A 121 6.49 6.47 -10.49
CA THR A 121 7.85 5.96 -10.70
C THR A 121 8.92 7.02 -10.42
N SER A 122 8.62 8.31 -10.63
CA SER A 122 9.58 9.40 -10.45
C SER A 122 10.01 9.61 -9.01
N CYS A 123 9.10 9.40 -8.04
CA CYS A 123 9.34 9.66 -6.61
C CYS A 123 9.13 8.42 -5.73
N ASN A 124 8.79 7.27 -6.32
CA ASN A 124 8.43 6.04 -5.62
C ASN A 124 7.35 6.20 -4.53
N SER A 125 6.48 7.20 -4.65
CA SER A 125 5.36 7.41 -3.71
C SER A 125 4.16 6.57 -4.08
N MET A 126 3.51 5.98 -3.07
CA MET A 126 2.28 5.21 -3.26
C MET A 126 1.04 5.99 -2.82
N LEU A 127 -0.06 5.86 -3.56
CA LEU A 127 -1.36 6.43 -3.21
C LEU A 127 -2.43 5.34 -3.20
N LYS A 128 -3.23 5.28 -2.13
CA LYS A 128 -4.38 4.39 -2.05
C LYS A 128 -5.54 4.92 -2.87
N ILE A 129 -6.00 4.11 -3.81
CA ILE A 129 -7.12 4.45 -4.68
C ILE A 129 -8.43 3.98 -4.04
N PRO A 130 -9.41 4.88 -3.85
CA PRO A 130 -10.75 4.51 -3.40
C PRO A 130 -11.40 3.54 -4.38
N THR A 131 -12.01 2.46 -3.87
CA THR A 131 -12.74 1.49 -4.68
C THR A 131 -14.03 1.07 -4.00
N LYS A 132 -14.99 0.58 -4.79
CA LYS A 132 -16.22 -0.06 -4.31
C LYS A 132 -16.01 -1.52 -3.88
N ALA A 133 -14.84 -2.08 -4.17
CA ALA A 133 -14.51 -3.44 -3.78
C ALA A 133 -14.50 -3.61 -2.26
N ARG A 134 -14.80 -4.83 -1.79
CA ARG A 134 -14.72 -5.13 -0.36
C ARG A 134 -13.27 -5.00 0.10
N PRO A 135 -12.98 -4.24 1.17
CA PRO A 135 -11.60 -3.98 1.61
C PRO A 135 -10.96 -5.18 2.29
N THR A 136 -11.68 -6.28 2.48
CA THR A 136 -11.25 -7.43 3.27
C THR A 136 -11.77 -8.73 2.67
N VAL A 137 -10.94 -9.77 2.68
CA VAL A 137 -11.29 -11.13 2.25
C VAL A 137 -10.92 -12.13 3.35
N LYS A 138 -11.72 -13.18 3.53
CA LYS A 138 -11.41 -14.24 4.48
C LYS A 138 -10.34 -15.17 3.90
N ASN A 139 -9.30 -15.44 4.67
CA ASN A 139 -8.29 -16.44 4.36
C ASN A 139 -8.87 -17.85 4.54
N SER A 140 -9.34 -18.44 3.44
CA SER A 140 -9.89 -19.80 3.42
C SER A 140 -8.86 -20.89 3.72
N PHE A 141 -7.57 -20.58 3.54
CA PHE A 141 -6.47 -21.52 3.83
C PHE A 141 -6.12 -21.58 5.30
N ARG A 142 -6.69 -20.69 6.12
CA ARG A 142 -6.46 -20.70 7.56
C ARG A 142 -7.20 -21.85 8.20
N ARG A 143 -6.46 -22.67 8.96
CA ARG A 143 -7.05 -23.75 9.75
C ARG A 143 -7.89 -23.19 10.89
N SER A 144 -9.11 -23.70 11.05
CA SER A 144 -9.76 -23.67 12.36
C SER A 144 -8.97 -24.57 13.31
N PHE A 145 -8.58 -24.06 14.48
CA PHE A 145 -7.88 -24.88 15.46
C PHE A 145 -8.85 -25.94 16.00
N LYS A 146 -8.74 -27.17 15.50
CA LYS A 146 -9.43 -28.35 16.05
C LYS A 146 -8.42 -29.11 16.90
N SER A 147 -8.84 -29.59 18.08
CA SER A 147 -7.99 -30.33 19.02
C SER A 147 -7.43 -31.65 18.44
N THR A 148 -7.98 -32.11 17.32
CA THR A 148 -7.57 -33.31 16.60
C THR A 148 -6.45 -32.99 15.60
N LEU A 149 -5.42 -33.85 15.52
CA LEU A 149 -4.34 -33.78 14.53
C LEU A 149 -4.93 -33.64 13.12
N PRO A 150 -4.76 -32.50 12.42
CA PRO A 150 -5.33 -32.31 11.12
C PRO A 150 -4.30 -32.73 10.07
N PHE A 151 -4.49 -33.92 9.49
CA PHE A 151 -3.95 -34.16 8.16
C PHE A 151 -4.61 -33.13 7.22
N LEU A 152 -3.80 -32.47 6.39
CA LEU A 152 -4.32 -31.56 5.37
C LEU A 152 -5.15 -32.38 4.38
N SER A 153 -6.41 -32.03 4.18
CA SER A 153 -7.09 -32.45 2.95
C SER A 153 -6.53 -31.62 1.81
N GLU A 154 -6.24 -32.25 0.69
CA GLU A 154 -5.69 -31.58 -0.51
C GLU A 154 -6.62 -30.46 -1.00
N SER A 155 -7.94 -30.64 -0.85
CA SER A 155 -8.98 -29.64 -1.12
C SER A 155 -8.89 -28.35 -0.29
N SER A 156 -8.21 -28.35 0.86
CA SER A 156 -8.02 -27.14 1.68
C SER A 156 -6.86 -26.25 1.19
N LEU A 157 -6.19 -26.67 0.12
CA LEU A 157 -5.04 -25.99 -0.48
C LEU A 157 -5.43 -25.14 -1.70
N GLU A 158 -6.65 -25.30 -2.20
CA GLU A 158 -7.16 -24.65 -3.40
C GLU A 158 -8.32 -23.70 -3.10
N LEU A 159 -8.49 -22.69 -3.94
CA LEU A 159 -9.64 -21.79 -3.85
C LEU A 159 -10.86 -22.47 -4.48
N ASP A 160 -12.01 -22.38 -3.82
CA ASP A 160 -13.27 -22.79 -4.44
C ASP A 160 -13.67 -21.83 -5.58
N GLU A 161 -14.53 -22.31 -6.48
CA GLU A 161 -14.98 -21.52 -7.64
C GLU A 161 -15.68 -20.22 -7.24
N GLU A 162 -16.44 -20.25 -6.13
CA GLU A 162 -17.14 -19.08 -5.60
C GLU A 162 -16.16 -17.98 -5.15
N MET A 163 -15.08 -18.37 -4.46
CA MET A 163 -14.03 -17.47 -4.02
C MET A 163 -13.22 -16.94 -5.20
N ILE A 164 -12.90 -17.79 -6.19
CA ILE A 164 -12.25 -17.34 -7.43
C ILE A 164 -13.10 -16.26 -8.10
N GLN A 165 -14.42 -16.46 -8.22
CA GLN A 165 -15.29 -15.45 -8.83
C GLN A 165 -15.36 -14.15 -7.99
N LYS A 166 -15.40 -14.26 -6.66
CA LYS A 166 -15.33 -13.09 -5.76
C LYS A 166 -14.01 -12.33 -5.90
N ILE A 167 -12.89 -13.04 -6.06
CA ILE A 167 -11.56 -12.45 -6.27
C ILE A 167 -11.54 -11.72 -7.61
N LYS A 168 -11.95 -12.37 -8.70
CA LYS A 168 -12.02 -11.76 -10.04
C LYS A 168 -12.85 -10.48 -10.02
N ASN A 169 -14.05 -10.50 -9.42
CA ASN A 169 -14.88 -9.31 -9.29
C ASN A 169 -14.20 -8.20 -8.45
N THR A 170 -13.52 -8.58 -7.37
CA THR A 170 -12.81 -7.63 -6.49
C THR A 170 -11.66 -6.94 -7.24
N VAL A 171 -10.85 -7.73 -7.95
CA VAL A 171 -9.72 -7.20 -8.73
C VAL A 171 -10.21 -6.37 -9.91
N GLU A 172 -11.26 -6.79 -10.60
CA GLU A 172 -11.86 -6.01 -11.70
C GLU A 172 -12.36 -4.63 -11.24
N LEU A 173 -13.03 -4.57 -10.07
CA LEU A 173 -13.42 -3.28 -9.46
C LEU A 173 -12.22 -2.41 -9.10
N GLY A 174 -11.11 -3.02 -8.69
CA GLY A 174 -9.84 -2.33 -8.45
C GLY A 174 -9.21 -1.76 -9.72
N ARG A 175 -9.12 -2.57 -10.78
CA ARG A 175 -8.64 -2.15 -12.11
C ARG A 175 -9.46 -0.98 -12.66
N LYS A 176 -10.79 -1.06 -12.55
CA LYS A 176 -11.72 0.02 -12.91
C LYS A 176 -11.45 1.29 -12.10
N ALA A 177 -11.18 1.17 -10.79
CA ALA A 177 -10.85 2.31 -9.95
C ALA A 177 -9.51 2.96 -10.34
N ILE A 178 -8.48 2.17 -10.65
CA ILE A 178 -7.19 2.68 -11.14
C ILE A 178 -7.35 3.37 -12.49
N THR A 179 -8.15 2.79 -13.40
CA THR A 179 -8.45 3.41 -14.70
C THR A 179 -9.20 4.73 -14.53
N GLY A 180 -10.18 4.79 -13.61
CA GLY A 180 -10.86 6.03 -13.24
C GLY A 180 -9.89 7.07 -12.70
N HIS A 181 -9.00 6.67 -11.79
CA HIS A 181 -7.97 7.55 -11.26
C HIS A 181 -6.99 8.04 -12.33
N ALA A 182 -6.71 7.25 -13.38
CA ALA A 182 -5.88 7.70 -14.50
C ALA A 182 -6.52 8.89 -15.23
N ASN A 183 -7.84 8.84 -15.45
CA ASN A 183 -8.59 9.96 -16.03
C ASN A 183 -8.58 11.19 -15.12
N ASP A 184 -8.80 10.98 -13.82
CA ASP A 184 -8.74 12.06 -12.82
C ASP A 184 -7.33 12.70 -12.81
N ALA A 185 -6.28 11.88 -12.81
CA ALA A 185 -4.89 12.33 -12.82
C ALA A 185 -4.56 13.15 -14.08
N GLN A 186 -5.10 12.77 -15.25
CA GLN A 186 -4.96 13.57 -16.48
C GLN A 186 -5.63 14.95 -16.35
N GLN A 187 -6.82 15.02 -15.76
CA GLN A 187 -7.50 16.30 -15.52
C GLN A 187 -6.73 17.17 -14.52
N LEU A 188 -6.24 16.57 -13.43
CA LEU A 188 -5.44 17.26 -12.42
C LEU A 188 -4.11 17.78 -12.99
N ALA A 189 -3.50 17.05 -13.93
CA ALA A 189 -2.26 17.46 -14.60
C ALA A 189 -2.48 18.63 -15.58
N GLN A 190 -3.67 18.76 -16.17
CA GLN A 190 -4.02 19.90 -17.04
C GLN A 190 -4.39 21.16 -16.25
N LYS A 191 -4.78 21.00 -14.98
CA LYS A 191 -5.21 22.10 -14.14
C LYS A 191 -4.02 22.83 -13.51
N LYS A 192 -3.69 24.00 -14.05
CA LYS A 192 -2.69 24.90 -13.47
C LYS A 192 -3.20 25.54 -12.18
N VAL A 193 -2.29 25.73 -11.24
CA VAL A 193 -2.55 26.36 -9.93
C VAL A 193 -1.56 27.49 -9.71
N ASP A 194 -1.97 28.50 -8.93
CA ASP A 194 -1.08 29.54 -8.44
C ASP A 194 -0.50 29.18 -7.06
N GLU A 195 0.44 30.00 -6.58
CA GLU A 195 1.09 29.81 -5.28
C GLU A 195 0.10 29.92 -4.10
N GLN A 196 -0.90 30.80 -4.20
CA GLN A 196 -1.89 30.99 -3.12
C GLN A 196 -2.80 29.76 -2.97
N ILE A 197 -3.25 29.20 -4.09
CA ILE A 197 -4.01 27.94 -4.13
C ILE A 197 -3.16 26.80 -3.59
N ALA A 198 -1.88 26.73 -3.99
CA ALA A 198 -0.95 25.72 -3.50
C ALA A 198 -0.79 25.78 -1.97
N GLU A 199 -0.51 26.97 -1.41
CA GLU A 199 -0.37 27.15 0.03
C GLU A 199 -1.65 26.78 0.80
N ASN A 200 -2.81 27.25 0.32
CA ASN A 200 -4.10 26.96 0.94
C ASN A 200 -4.41 25.46 0.90
N TYR A 201 -4.12 24.80 -0.23
CA TYR A 201 -4.26 23.36 -0.37
C TYR A 201 -3.38 22.60 0.63
N MET A 202 -2.10 22.96 0.75
CA MET A 202 -1.19 22.30 1.69
C MET A 202 -1.65 22.45 3.14
N ARG A 203 -2.10 23.65 3.53
CA ARG A 203 -2.63 23.93 4.88
C ARG A 203 -3.85 23.07 5.20
N GLU A 204 -4.81 22.97 4.27
CA GLU A 204 -6.02 22.18 4.47
C GLU A 204 -5.73 20.66 4.52
N VAL A 205 -4.76 20.19 3.74
CA VAL A 205 -4.33 18.79 3.77
C VAL A 205 -3.74 18.41 5.13
N PHE A 206 -2.80 19.19 5.65
CA PHE A 206 -2.06 18.87 6.88
C PHE A 206 -2.74 19.33 8.16
N LYS A 207 -3.91 19.97 8.07
CA LYS A 207 -4.72 20.40 9.20
C LYS A 207 -4.89 19.27 10.24
N PRO A 208 -4.57 19.49 11.53
CA PRO A 208 -4.72 18.47 12.54
C PRO A 208 -6.20 18.11 12.73
N ASP A 209 -6.47 16.82 12.96
CA ASP A 209 -7.81 16.40 13.37
C ASP A 209 -8.06 16.99 14.77
N THR A 210 -9.10 17.80 14.92
CA THR A 210 -9.44 18.62 16.10
C THR A 210 -9.79 17.84 17.38
N SER A 211 -9.44 16.55 17.45
CA SER A 211 -9.90 15.60 18.48
C SER A 211 -8.83 15.15 19.48
N LYS A 212 -7.66 15.79 19.53
CA LYS A 212 -6.58 15.40 20.48
C LYS A 212 -6.21 16.50 21.47
N GLU A 213 -6.07 16.08 22.73
CA GLU A 213 -5.84 16.89 23.94
C GLU A 213 -4.47 17.62 24.01
N ASN A 214 -3.63 17.53 22.97
CA ASN A 214 -2.33 18.22 22.88
C ASN A 214 -2.30 19.18 21.68
N GLY A 215 -3.03 20.28 21.77
CA GLY A 215 -3.24 21.22 20.65
C GLY A 215 -1.95 21.85 20.09
N GLU A 216 -1.02 22.28 20.95
CA GLU A 216 0.14 23.05 20.53
C GLU A 216 1.19 22.22 19.76
N GLU A 217 1.56 21.04 20.28
CA GLU A 217 2.55 20.16 19.62
C GLU A 217 2.01 19.62 18.28
N SER A 218 0.72 19.27 18.24
CA SER A 218 0.07 18.82 17.01
C SER A 218 0.00 19.91 15.94
N GLU A 219 -0.21 21.16 16.35
CA GLU A 219 -0.24 22.32 15.45
C GLU A 219 1.15 22.62 14.89
N GLN A 220 2.19 22.61 15.74
CA GLN A 220 3.58 22.80 15.30
C GLN A 220 4.00 21.73 14.28
N GLN A 221 3.65 20.47 14.53
CA GLN A 221 3.95 19.38 13.59
C GLN A 221 3.18 19.54 12.27
N ALA A 222 1.91 19.98 12.32
CA ALA A 222 1.13 20.26 11.12
C ALA A 222 1.73 21.40 10.28
N GLN A 223 2.19 22.47 10.93
CA GLN A 223 2.88 23.58 10.28
C GLN A 223 4.20 23.13 9.63
N ALA A 224 5.02 22.35 10.36
CA ALA A 224 6.26 21.80 9.83
C ALA A 224 6.01 20.90 8.60
N ASN A 225 4.99 20.05 8.65
CA ASN A 225 4.62 19.19 7.52
C ASN A 225 4.09 20.01 6.32
N THR A 226 3.33 21.08 6.59
CA THR A 226 2.84 22.00 5.56
C THR A 226 4.01 22.67 4.85
N GLN A 227 4.98 23.20 5.60
CA GLN A 227 6.17 23.82 5.01
C GLN A 227 6.96 22.81 4.18
N ALA A 228 7.19 21.61 4.70
CA ALA A 228 7.88 20.55 3.95
C ALA A 228 7.13 20.15 2.67
N ALA A 229 5.79 20.24 2.64
CA ALA A 229 5.00 19.97 1.44
C ALA A 229 5.06 21.12 0.43
N ILE A 230 5.13 22.37 0.87
CA ILE A 230 5.36 23.53 0.00
C ILE A 230 6.76 23.41 -0.64
N ASP A 231 7.79 23.14 0.16
CA ASP A 231 9.16 22.95 -0.33
C ASP A 231 9.24 21.76 -1.31
N ALA A 232 8.45 20.71 -1.07
CA ALA A 232 8.36 19.55 -1.94
C ALA A 232 7.79 19.87 -3.34
N ILE A 233 7.04 20.95 -3.54
CA ILE A 233 6.56 21.36 -4.88
C ILE A 233 7.74 21.68 -5.81
N GLY A 234 8.84 22.22 -5.28
CA GLY A 234 10.03 22.54 -6.07
C GLY A 234 11.15 21.50 -5.99
N THR A 235 11.17 20.67 -4.94
CA THR A 235 12.32 19.81 -4.62
C THR A 235 12.05 18.31 -4.74
N ALA A 236 10.78 17.88 -4.72
CA ALA A 236 10.48 16.45 -4.80
C ALA A 236 10.77 15.89 -6.21
N PRO A 237 11.28 14.65 -6.32
CA PRO A 237 11.57 14.03 -7.61
C PRO A 237 10.34 13.98 -8.54
N GLY A 238 10.50 14.45 -9.78
CA GLY A 238 9.44 14.46 -10.78
C GLY A 238 8.52 15.68 -10.71
N GLN A 239 8.76 16.67 -9.86
CA GLN A 239 8.00 17.92 -9.87
C GLN A 239 8.36 18.84 -11.04
N GLU A 240 9.52 18.63 -11.65
CA GLU A 240 9.98 19.28 -12.87
C GLU A 240 9.21 18.82 -14.12
N LEU A 241 8.45 17.72 -14.03
CA LEU A 241 7.70 17.18 -15.16
C LEU A 241 6.50 18.06 -15.50
N GLU A 242 6.14 18.10 -16.78
CA GLU A 242 5.00 18.90 -17.29
C GLU A 242 3.68 18.56 -16.57
N SER A 243 3.47 17.27 -16.24
CA SER A 243 2.32 16.80 -15.48
C SER A 243 2.20 17.38 -14.09
N ALA A 244 3.31 17.80 -13.47
CA ALA A 244 3.40 18.16 -12.06
C ALA A 244 3.64 19.66 -11.87
N GLN A 245 4.48 20.28 -12.70
CA GLN A 245 4.91 21.67 -12.53
C GLN A 245 3.74 22.66 -12.43
N MET A 246 3.51 23.15 -11.20
CA MET A 246 2.41 24.05 -10.83
C MET A 246 1.04 23.57 -11.35
N THR A 247 0.74 22.31 -11.11
CA THR A 247 -0.56 21.68 -11.41
C THR A 247 -1.20 21.10 -10.16
N ALA A 248 -2.51 20.83 -10.19
CA ALA A 248 -3.19 20.13 -9.10
C ALA A 248 -2.61 18.71 -8.87
N TRP A 249 -2.13 18.05 -9.92
CA TRP A 249 -1.39 16.78 -9.82
C TRP A 249 -0.04 16.93 -9.09
N GLY A 250 0.69 18.00 -9.37
CA GLY A 250 1.93 18.35 -8.67
C GLY A 250 1.72 18.54 -7.17
N LEU A 251 0.64 19.25 -6.79
CA LEU A 251 0.28 19.43 -5.38
C LEU A 251 -0.02 18.08 -4.70
N LEU A 252 -0.85 17.24 -5.32
CA LEU A 252 -1.18 15.92 -4.78
C LEU A 252 0.09 15.07 -4.61
N THR A 253 0.94 15.01 -5.63
CA THR A 253 2.16 14.19 -5.60
C THR A 253 3.18 14.72 -4.59
N ALA A 254 3.31 16.04 -4.42
CA ALA A 254 4.14 16.66 -3.39
C ALA A 254 3.67 16.24 -1.99
N VAL A 255 2.36 16.28 -1.72
CA VAL A 255 1.81 15.76 -0.47
C VAL A 255 2.12 14.28 -0.29
N THR A 256 1.91 13.45 -1.31
CA THR A 256 2.15 12.00 -1.17
C THR A 256 3.60 11.70 -0.83
N TYR A 257 4.54 12.42 -1.44
CA TYR A 257 5.97 12.33 -1.16
C TYR A 257 6.30 12.76 0.26
N THR A 258 5.82 13.93 0.69
CA THR A 258 6.04 14.43 2.06
C THR A 258 5.45 13.48 3.09
N ALA A 259 4.23 12.99 2.88
CA ALA A 259 3.56 12.05 3.77
C ALA A 259 4.29 10.71 3.90
N ASP A 260 5.05 10.29 2.89
CA ASP A 260 5.89 9.08 2.94
C ASP A 260 7.15 9.26 3.79
N GLN A 261 7.62 10.49 3.97
CA GLN A 261 8.81 10.79 4.78
C GLN A 261 8.49 10.96 6.28
N ILE A 262 7.21 11.13 6.64
CA ILE A 262 6.78 11.29 8.04
C ILE A 262 6.88 9.95 8.77
N GLY A 263 7.84 9.85 9.69
CA GLY A 263 8.05 8.69 10.56
C GLY A 263 9.51 8.50 10.96
N LYS A 264 9.76 7.75 12.03
CA LYS A 264 11.11 7.60 12.61
C LYS A 264 11.93 6.54 11.86
N THR A 265 11.32 5.41 11.55
CA THR A 265 11.93 4.27 10.84
C THR A 265 11.20 4.00 9.54
N GLN A 266 11.86 3.36 8.57
CA GLN A 266 11.21 2.98 7.31
C GLN A 266 9.96 2.11 7.53
N ASP A 267 9.98 1.22 8.53
CA ASP A 267 8.83 0.39 8.93
C ASP A 267 7.66 1.26 9.36
N SER A 268 7.93 2.20 10.26
CA SER A 268 6.90 3.11 10.77
C SER A 268 6.31 3.99 9.66
N ARG A 269 7.15 4.48 8.73
CA ARG A 269 6.73 5.30 7.58
C ARG A 269 5.81 4.49 6.66
N LEU A 270 6.24 3.30 6.24
CA LEU A 270 5.45 2.47 5.32
C LEU A 270 4.13 2.04 5.95
N ARG A 271 4.15 1.64 7.22
CA ARG A 271 2.94 1.28 7.98
C ARG A 271 1.99 2.46 8.12
N GLN A 272 2.49 3.66 8.40
CA GLN A 272 1.66 4.87 8.48
C GLN A 272 1.10 5.27 7.10
N SER A 273 1.88 5.10 6.04
CA SER A 273 1.52 5.39 4.66
C SER A 273 0.40 4.48 4.13
N TRP A 274 0.41 3.19 4.48
CA TRP A 274 -0.64 2.24 4.05
C TRP A 274 -1.84 2.15 4.99
N PHE A 275 -1.63 2.27 6.31
CA PHE A 275 -2.67 1.93 7.30
C PHE A 275 -2.94 3.01 8.35
N GLY A 276 -2.10 4.04 8.43
CA GLY A 276 -2.09 4.98 9.56
C GLY A 276 -2.52 6.40 9.22
N ALA A 277 -1.94 7.36 9.94
CA ALA A 277 -2.24 8.78 9.78
C ALA A 277 -1.88 9.29 8.38
N ASN A 278 -0.72 8.89 7.85
CA ASN A 278 -0.25 9.35 6.54
C ASN A 278 -1.16 8.85 5.41
N ALA A 279 -1.75 7.65 5.54
CA ALA A 279 -2.79 7.16 4.63
C ALA A 279 -4.02 8.07 4.61
N LYS A 280 -4.41 8.62 5.77
CA LYS A 280 -5.54 9.57 5.87
C LYS A 280 -5.19 10.92 5.24
N ILE A 281 -3.97 11.42 5.47
CA ILE A 281 -3.47 12.65 4.84
C ILE A 281 -3.52 12.51 3.31
N LYS A 282 -2.98 11.41 2.76
CA LYS A 282 -3.00 11.14 1.32
C LYS A 282 -4.40 11.02 0.75
N LYS A 283 -5.32 10.39 1.49
CA LYS A 283 -6.74 10.34 1.10
C LYS A 283 -7.34 11.74 1.05
N ARG A 284 -7.15 12.55 2.09
CA ARG A 284 -7.63 13.94 2.14
C ARG A 284 -7.06 14.77 1.00
N ALA A 285 -5.78 14.59 0.69
CA ALA A 285 -5.10 15.25 -0.41
C ALA A 285 -5.75 14.93 -1.76
N LEU A 286 -6.06 13.65 -2.02
CA LEU A 286 -6.79 13.26 -3.22
C LEU A 286 -8.19 13.89 -3.25
N ASP A 287 -8.94 13.78 -2.15
CA ASP A 287 -10.31 14.32 -2.05
C ASP A 287 -10.36 15.85 -2.24
N LEU A 288 -9.35 16.58 -1.79
CA LEU A 288 -9.22 18.03 -2.00
C LEU A 288 -8.74 18.37 -3.41
N ALA A 289 -7.80 17.61 -3.97
CA ALA A 289 -7.28 17.86 -5.31
C ALA A 289 -8.38 17.72 -6.36
N LEU A 290 -9.27 16.73 -6.21
CA LEU A 290 -10.43 16.52 -7.08
C LEU A 290 -11.49 17.64 -6.99
N LYS A 291 -11.42 18.51 -5.97
CA LYS A 291 -12.35 19.64 -5.78
C LYS A 291 -11.77 20.97 -6.26
N LEU A 292 -10.46 21.04 -6.48
CA LEU A 292 -9.83 22.22 -7.06
C LEU A 292 -10.46 22.49 -8.40
#